data_AF-A0A9P8YAE0-F1
#
_entry.id   AF-A0A9P8YAE0-F1
#
_cell.length_a   1.000
_cell.length_b   1.000
_cell.length_c   1.000
_cell.angle_alpha   90.00
_cell.angle_beta   90.00
_cell.angle_gamma   90.00
#
_symmetry.space_group_name_H-M   'P 1'
#
loop_
_entity.id
_entity.type
_entity.pdbx_description
1 polymer ?
#
loop_
_entity_poly.entity_id
_entity_poly.type
_entity_poly.pdbx_seq_one_letter_code
_entity_poly.pdbx_strand_id
1 'polypeptide(L)'
;MDTSPHPFEGSMVDSPIEDHDGFYYDEYEAPDPDILPPTTSTYIHREKPVPRPPTIDELKSDLGQALDTAMTSLDRAMANVDDTPPRPDVPSPGKTQGWFEIQGMQVLDVMTLAIRAAKMYYTSHEYPDRLDAIKSEREIRTDLLAVMEVLKHMATRNFAGGIKDDELETMSSWITGIRAMVQRDEAMEKAERDERLRWDWLEGDWSGREIEREIAFLKSMDDEVEPFPSWTPVSEAHEVPTPFLASFADGLRLVKLHNAAVKKSPRRFGAIPTFHTDTQKPYRQAENLRFWIKAAELRFEIFLKVDVMGVVYNSNRQVWVDFEAAIWKWCKAVREEITLEWSKS
;
A
#
# COMPACT_ATOMS: atom_id res chain seq x y z
N MET A 1 50.98 -45.48 4.85
CA MET A 1 50.92 -44.66 3.63
C MET A 1 49.52 -44.79 3.07
N ASP A 2 48.70 -43.78 2.90
CA ASP A 2 48.66 -42.41 3.40
C ASP A 2 47.24 -41.89 3.07
N THR A 3 46.74 -40.97 3.89
CA THR A 3 45.66 -39.98 3.65
C THR A 3 44.28 -40.37 3.03
N SER A 4 43.21 -40.12 3.82
CA SER A 4 41.90 -39.63 3.33
C SER A 4 41.99 -38.11 3.03
N PRO A 5 41.14 -37.48 2.18
CA PRO A 5 39.76 -37.10 2.56
C PRO A 5 38.70 -36.99 1.42
N HIS A 6 37.42 -36.86 1.82
CA HIS A 6 36.21 -36.45 1.06
C HIS A 6 36.22 -34.93 0.70
N PRO A 7 35.09 -34.30 0.24
CA PRO A 7 34.20 -34.45 -0.93
C PRO A 7 34.07 -33.08 -1.71
N PHE A 8 33.02 -32.88 -2.51
CA PHE A 8 32.50 -31.64 -3.16
C PHE A 8 32.60 -31.61 -4.70
N GLU A 9 31.57 -32.15 -5.33
CA GLU A 9 31.26 -31.94 -6.75
C GLU A 9 30.30 -30.74 -6.86
N GLY A 10 30.87 -29.55 -7.08
CA GLY A 10 30.17 -28.30 -7.35
C GLY A 10 30.07 -28.06 -8.85
N SER A 11 28.88 -28.27 -9.41
CA SER A 11 28.53 -27.88 -10.79
C SER A 11 28.44 -26.35 -10.91
N MET A 12 29.54 -25.69 -11.26
CA MET A 12 29.55 -24.36 -11.86
C MET A 12 29.50 -24.52 -13.38
N VAL A 13 28.38 -24.15 -13.98
CA VAL A 13 28.22 -24.03 -15.43
C VAL A 13 28.79 -22.68 -15.87
N ASP A 14 29.77 -22.77 -16.75
CA ASP A 14 30.50 -21.67 -17.39
C ASP A 14 29.64 -21.03 -18.51
N SER A 15 29.65 -19.70 -18.62
CA SER A 15 28.88 -18.96 -19.63
C SER A 15 29.69 -18.82 -20.93
N PRO A 16 29.12 -19.17 -22.11
CA PRO A 16 29.81 -18.96 -23.38
C PRO A 16 29.83 -17.48 -23.77
N ILE A 17 31.02 -16.90 -23.92
CA ILE A 17 31.24 -15.71 -24.74
C ILE A 17 31.98 -16.20 -25.99
N GLU A 18 31.30 -16.05 -27.13
CA GLU A 18 31.80 -16.40 -28.45
C GLU A 18 32.97 -15.47 -28.83
N ASP A 19 34.11 -16.11 -29.10
CA ASP A 19 35.30 -15.52 -29.70
C ASP A 19 35.00 -15.02 -31.13
N HIS A 20 35.25 -13.74 -31.37
CA HIS A 20 35.52 -13.26 -32.73
C HIS A 20 36.88 -12.57 -32.76
N ASP A 21 37.91 -13.41 -32.96
CA ASP A 21 39.24 -12.98 -33.37
C ASP A 21 39.17 -12.28 -34.73
N GLY A 22 39.86 -11.15 -34.83
CA GLY A 22 39.96 -10.33 -36.03
C GLY A 22 41.10 -9.33 -35.89
N PHE A 23 42.32 -9.84 -35.83
CA PHE A 23 43.57 -9.09 -35.83
C PHE A 23 43.61 -8.04 -36.96
N TYR A 24 43.78 -6.76 -36.58
CA TYR A 24 44.49 -5.77 -37.39
C TYR A 24 45.34 -4.91 -36.46
N TYR A 25 46.64 -5.18 -36.47
CA TYR A 25 47.68 -4.28 -35.94
C TYR A 25 47.88 -3.16 -36.97
N ASP A 26 47.46 -1.94 -36.65
CA ASP A 26 48.06 -0.69 -37.14
C ASP A 26 48.56 0.01 -35.87
N GLU A 27 49.83 -0.16 -35.54
CA GLU A 27 50.91 0.77 -35.86
C GLU A 27 50.74 2.10 -35.10
N TYR A 28 51.67 2.33 -34.17
CA TYR A 28 51.79 3.51 -33.33
C TYR A 28 52.02 4.76 -34.21
N GLU A 29 50.96 5.35 -34.71
CA GLU A 29 50.99 6.70 -35.28
C GLU A 29 50.84 7.70 -34.12
N ALA A 30 51.84 8.56 -33.95
CA ALA A 30 51.81 9.64 -32.97
C ALA A 30 50.54 10.50 -33.18
N PRO A 31 49.92 11.03 -32.10
CA PRO A 31 48.70 11.81 -32.25
C PRO A 31 48.99 13.04 -33.12
N ASP A 32 48.35 13.08 -34.29
CA ASP A 32 48.37 14.23 -35.18
C ASP A 32 47.84 15.46 -34.39
N PRO A 33 48.65 16.52 -34.21
CA PRO A 33 48.27 17.68 -33.40
C PRO A 33 47.09 18.49 -33.98
N ASP A 34 46.59 18.14 -35.17
CA ASP A 34 45.40 18.74 -35.79
C ASP A 34 44.09 17.97 -35.52
N ILE A 35 44.09 16.89 -34.74
CA ILE A 35 42.85 16.24 -34.30
C ILE A 35 42.31 16.97 -33.06
N LEU A 36 41.35 17.87 -33.28
CA LEU A 36 40.56 18.45 -32.20
C LEU A 36 39.91 17.33 -31.38
N PRO A 37 39.97 17.38 -30.03
CA PRO A 37 39.35 16.37 -29.19
C PRO A 37 37.85 16.31 -29.52
N PRO A 38 37.23 15.11 -29.54
CA PRO A 38 35.81 14.96 -29.84
C PRO A 38 35.04 15.92 -28.96
N THR A 39 34.45 16.90 -29.63
CA THR A 39 33.89 18.07 -29.01
C THR A 39 32.79 17.64 -28.04
N THR A 40 32.96 18.12 -26.81
CA THR A 40 31.99 18.30 -25.74
C THR A 40 30.56 17.93 -26.13
N SER A 41 30.05 16.87 -25.51
CA SER A 41 28.68 16.36 -25.62
C SER A 41 27.64 17.44 -25.92
N THR A 42 27.07 17.42 -27.12
CA THR A 42 25.81 18.11 -27.46
C THR A 42 24.59 17.35 -26.91
N TYR A 43 24.76 16.62 -25.80
CA TYR A 43 23.64 16.02 -25.10
C TYR A 43 22.89 17.14 -24.37
N ILE A 44 21.98 17.79 -25.10
CA ILE A 44 20.98 18.66 -24.51
C ILE A 44 20.10 17.72 -23.68
N HIS A 45 20.39 17.63 -22.38
CA HIS A 45 19.56 16.92 -21.41
C HIS A 45 18.26 17.71 -21.26
N ARG A 46 17.35 17.53 -22.22
CA ARG A 46 15.96 18.00 -22.10
C ARG A 46 15.32 17.08 -21.09
N GLU A 47 15.21 17.54 -19.84
CA GLU A 47 14.34 16.92 -18.87
C GLU A 47 12.94 16.92 -19.47
N LYS A 48 12.50 15.77 -19.99
CA LYS A 48 11.12 15.59 -20.40
C LYS A 48 10.31 15.73 -19.10
N PRO A 49 9.41 16.72 -18.99
CA PRO A 49 8.59 16.83 -17.79
C PRO A 49 7.82 15.52 -17.65
N VAL A 50 8.19 14.73 -16.65
CA VAL A 50 7.47 13.51 -16.33
C VAL A 50 6.11 13.97 -15.82
N PRO A 51 5.00 13.54 -16.44
CA PRO A 51 3.68 13.89 -15.94
C PRO A 51 3.57 13.42 -14.50
N ARG A 52 2.86 14.19 -13.67
CA ARG A 52 2.62 13.80 -12.29
C ARG A 52 1.92 12.44 -12.30
N PRO A 53 2.28 11.53 -11.37
CA PRO A 53 1.53 10.30 -11.21
C PRO A 53 0.04 10.62 -10.96
N PRO A 54 -0.88 9.83 -11.54
CA PRO A 54 -2.31 10.05 -11.35
C PRO A 54 -2.68 9.91 -9.87
N THR A 55 -3.64 10.71 -9.43
CA THR A 55 -4.18 10.63 -8.07
C THR A 55 -5.12 9.44 -7.92
N ILE A 56 -5.35 8.97 -6.70
CA ILE A 56 -6.26 7.84 -6.44
C ILE A 56 -7.70 8.13 -6.88
N ASP A 57 -8.16 9.36 -6.74
CA ASP A 57 -9.51 9.77 -7.16
C ASP A 57 -9.66 9.77 -8.68
N GLU A 58 -8.63 10.20 -9.41
CA GLU A 58 -8.58 10.09 -10.87
C GLU A 58 -8.58 8.62 -11.29
N LEU A 59 -7.79 7.76 -10.63
CA LEU A 59 -7.77 6.31 -10.92
C LEU A 59 -9.13 5.64 -10.67
N LYS A 60 -9.83 6.01 -9.59
CA LYS A 60 -11.18 5.51 -9.29
C LYS A 60 -12.19 5.99 -10.32
N SER A 61 -12.15 7.26 -10.70
CA SER A 61 -13.02 7.84 -11.72
C SER A 61 -12.80 7.19 -13.09
N ASP A 62 -11.54 7.05 -13.52
CA ASP A 62 -11.17 6.44 -14.80
C ASP A 62 -11.58 4.97 -14.86
N LEU A 63 -11.34 4.22 -13.77
CA LEU A 63 -11.77 2.84 -13.64
C LEU A 63 -13.30 2.73 -13.66
N GLY A 64 -13.99 3.56 -12.88
CA GLY A 64 -15.45 3.60 -12.84
C GLY A 64 -16.04 3.85 -14.23
N GLN A 65 -15.56 4.87 -14.94
CA GLN A 65 -16.01 5.20 -16.29
C GLN A 65 -15.74 4.08 -17.30
N ALA A 66 -14.57 3.44 -17.23
CA ALA A 66 -14.22 2.33 -18.10
C ALA A 66 -15.13 1.11 -17.84
N LEU A 67 -15.40 0.79 -16.57
CA LEU A 67 -16.31 -0.29 -16.18
C LEU A 67 -17.77 0.01 -16.57
N ASP A 68 -18.22 1.26 -16.43
CA ASP A 68 -19.56 1.69 -16.85
C ASP A 68 -19.77 1.59 -18.35
N THR A 69 -18.75 2.00 -19.11
CA THR A 69 -18.76 1.91 -20.58
C THR A 69 -18.74 0.45 -21.02
N ALA A 70 -17.93 -0.39 -20.37
CA ALA A 70 -17.87 -1.81 -20.63
C ALA A 70 -19.21 -2.50 -20.31
N MET A 71 -19.78 -2.26 -19.12
CA MET A 71 -21.07 -2.81 -18.71
C MET A 71 -22.19 -2.40 -19.67
N THR A 72 -22.25 -1.11 -20.03
CA THR A 72 -23.25 -0.61 -20.99
C THR A 72 -23.11 -1.29 -22.36
N SER A 73 -21.88 -1.58 -22.79
CA SER A 73 -21.63 -2.29 -24.03
C SER A 73 -22.06 -3.77 -23.96
N LEU A 74 -21.90 -4.42 -22.81
CA LEU A 74 -22.40 -5.77 -22.56
C LEU A 74 -23.93 -5.80 -22.49
N ASP A 75 -24.56 -4.84 -21.80
CA ASP A 75 -26.01 -4.73 -21.71
C ASP A 75 -26.63 -4.48 -23.09
N ARG A 76 -26.02 -3.63 -23.92
CA ARG A 76 -26.43 -3.43 -25.33
C ARG A 76 -26.22 -4.68 -26.18
N ALA A 77 -25.19 -5.46 -25.88
CA ALA A 77 -24.95 -6.74 -26.53
C ALA A 77 -26.01 -7.79 -26.17
N MET A 78 -26.57 -7.72 -24.96
CA MET A 78 -27.64 -8.59 -24.46
C MET A 78 -29.05 -8.15 -24.86
N ALA A 79 -29.30 -6.83 -24.87
CA ALA A 79 -30.55 -6.21 -25.27
C ALA A 79 -30.74 -6.37 -26.78
N ASN A 80 -31.16 -7.57 -27.18
CA ASN A 80 -31.45 -7.88 -28.57
C ASN A 80 -32.45 -6.88 -29.15
N VAL A 81 -32.19 -6.50 -30.40
CA VAL A 81 -33.04 -5.75 -31.34
C VAL A 81 -34.26 -6.61 -31.76
N ASP A 82 -34.90 -7.32 -30.82
CA ASP A 82 -36.11 -8.11 -31.07
C ASP A 82 -37.40 -7.32 -30.77
N ASP A 83 -37.28 -6.09 -30.25
CA ASP A 83 -38.42 -5.22 -29.91
C ASP A 83 -38.91 -4.31 -31.06
N THR A 84 -38.38 -4.47 -32.28
CA THR A 84 -38.98 -3.79 -33.43
C THR A 84 -40.03 -4.71 -34.05
N PRO A 85 -41.34 -4.46 -33.89
CA PRO A 85 -42.35 -5.27 -34.55
C PRO A 85 -42.08 -5.29 -36.06
N PRO A 86 -42.13 -6.47 -36.70
CA PRO A 86 -41.78 -6.60 -38.11
C PRO A 86 -42.69 -5.69 -38.93
N ARG A 87 -42.12 -4.65 -39.55
CA ARG A 87 -42.80 -3.92 -40.61
C ARG A 87 -42.86 -4.85 -41.82
N PRO A 88 -44.04 -5.08 -42.43
CA PRO A 88 -44.21 -6.05 -43.50
C PRO A 88 -43.38 -5.78 -44.76
N ASP A 89 -42.81 -4.57 -44.92
CA ASP A 89 -42.17 -4.10 -46.15
C ASP A 89 -40.65 -3.89 -46.05
N VAL A 90 -40.01 -4.30 -44.95
CA VAL A 90 -38.55 -4.28 -44.80
C VAL A 90 -38.11 -5.66 -44.32
N PRO A 91 -37.21 -6.37 -45.03
CA PRO A 91 -36.58 -7.54 -44.44
C PRO A 91 -35.93 -7.08 -43.13
N SER A 92 -36.32 -7.67 -41.99
CA SER A 92 -35.57 -7.47 -40.76
C SER A 92 -34.10 -7.72 -41.10
N PRO A 93 -33.18 -6.78 -40.79
CA PRO A 93 -31.77 -7.10 -40.84
C PRO A 93 -31.52 -8.13 -39.74
N GLY A 94 -31.79 -9.41 -40.04
CA GLY A 94 -31.44 -10.51 -39.17
C GLY A 94 -29.96 -10.39 -38.84
N LYS A 95 -29.57 -10.75 -37.63
CA LYS A 95 -28.21 -10.59 -37.10
C LYS A 95 -27.20 -11.15 -38.12
N THR A 96 -26.64 -10.27 -38.94
CA THR A 96 -25.68 -10.65 -39.98
C THR A 96 -24.32 -10.83 -39.33
N GLN A 97 -23.46 -11.61 -39.96
CA GLN A 97 -22.08 -11.79 -39.48
C GLN A 97 -21.38 -10.43 -39.27
N GLY A 98 -21.60 -9.44 -40.14
CA GLY A 98 -21.05 -8.09 -39.98
C GLY A 98 -21.58 -7.32 -38.76
N TRP A 99 -22.83 -7.57 -38.34
CA TRP A 99 -23.36 -6.98 -37.09
C TRP A 99 -22.62 -7.52 -35.87
N PHE A 100 -22.42 -8.84 -35.81
CA PHE A 100 -21.70 -9.48 -34.70
C PHE A 100 -20.23 -9.07 -34.65
N GLU A 101 -19.60 -8.82 -35.79
CA GLU A 101 -18.22 -8.31 -35.87
C GLU A 101 -18.09 -6.89 -35.29
N ILE A 102 -19.00 -5.98 -35.65
CA ILE A 102 -18.99 -4.61 -35.13
C ILE A 102 -19.23 -4.61 -33.61
N GLN A 103 -20.25 -5.36 -33.16
CA GLN A 103 -20.58 -5.49 -31.75
C GLN A 103 -19.43 -6.12 -30.95
N GLY A 104 -18.85 -7.21 -31.47
CA GLY A 104 -17.75 -7.93 -30.85
C GLY A 104 -16.48 -7.08 -30.75
N MET A 105 -16.18 -6.31 -31.80
CA MET A 105 -15.06 -5.35 -31.79
C MET A 105 -15.26 -4.25 -30.76
N GLN A 106 -16.47 -3.69 -30.67
CA GLN A 106 -16.79 -2.68 -29.66
C GLN A 106 -16.58 -3.22 -28.24
N VAL A 107 -17.10 -4.42 -27.95
CA VAL A 107 -16.94 -5.07 -26.63
C VAL A 107 -15.46 -5.35 -26.34
N LEU A 108 -14.71 -5.85 -27.32
CA LEU A 108 -13.27 -6.09 -27.17
C LEU A 108 -12.51 -4.81 -26.78
N ASP A 109 -12.78 -3.69 -27.45
CA ASP A 109 -12.10 -2.41 -27.18
C ASP A 109 -12.41 -1.89 -25.78
N VAL A 110 -13.69 -1.78 -25.42
CA VAL A 110 -14.09 -1.26 -24.09
C VAL A 110 -13.64 -2.16 -22.94
N MET A 111 -13.65 -3.48 -23.13
CA MET A 111 -13.14 -4.43 -22.13
C MET A 111 -11.63 -4.30 -21.98
N THR A 112 -10.89 -4.11 -23.08
CA THR A 112 -9.44 -3.90 -23.05
C THR A 112 -9.08 -2.58 -22.34
N LEU A 113 -9.86 -1.52 -22.56
CA LEU A 113 -9.73 -0.26 -21.82
C LEU A 113 -10.00 -0.44 -20.32
N ALA A 114 -11.07 -1.16 -19.96
CA ALA A 114 -11.37 -1.48 -18.56
C ALA A 114 -10.26 -2.31 -17.90
N ILE A 115 -9.69 -3.30 -18.59
CA ILE A 115 -8.55 -4.08 -18.11
C ILE A 115 -7.33 -3.18 -17.85
N ARG A 116 -7.05 -2.24 -18.76
CA ARG A 116 -5.94 -1.29 -18.59
C ARG A 116 -6.16 -0.38 -17.38
N ALA A 117 -7.36 0.16 -17.23
CA ALA A 117 -7.71 1.00 -16.07
C ALA A 117 -7.60 0.20 -14.76
N ALA A 118 -8.09 -1.03 -14.73
CA ALA A 118 -8.01 -1.91 -13.57
C ALA A 118 -6.56 -2.25 -13.20
N LYS A 119 -5.72 -2.54 -14.20
CA LYS A 119 -4.29 -2.75 -14.01
C LYS A 119 -3.63 -1.50 -13.41
N MET A 120 -3.92 -0.32 -13.96
CA MET A 120 -3.34 0.94 -13.47
C MET A 120 -3.76 1.21 -12.03
N TYR A 121 -5.04 1.04 -11.71
CA TYR A 121 -5.57 1.18 -10.36
C TYR A 121 -4.85 0.26 -9.37
N TYR A 122 -4.62 -1.01 -9.72
CA TYR A 122 -3.90 -1.95 -8.86
C TYR A 122 -2.42 -1.61 -8.68
N THR A 123 -1.70 -1.30 -9.76
CA THR A 123 -0.25 -1.07 -9.71
C THR A 123 0.14 0.28 -9.15
N SER A 124 -0.75 1.26 -9.23
CA SER A 124 -0.53 2.64 -8.77
C SER A 124 -1.33 2.96 -7.51
N HIS A 125 -1.89 1.95 -6.84
CA HIS A 125 -2.61 2.15 -5.59
C HIS A 125 -1.66 2.59 -4.47
N GLU A 126 -2.06 3.59 -3.68
CA GLU A 126 -1.25 4.10 -2.57
C GLU A 126 -1.07 3.09 -1.43
N TYR A 127 -2.03 2.17 -1.28
CA TYR A 127 -2.10 1.21 -0.18
C TYR A 127 -2.25 -0.24 -0.68
N PRO A 128 -1.22 -0.84 -1.29
CA PRO A 128 -1.33 -2.18 -1.88
C PRO A 128 -1.80 -3.24 -0.87
N ASP A 129 -1.33 -3.17 0.38
CA ASP A 129 -1.75 -4.08 1.47
C ASP A 129 -3.26 -4.05 1.73
N ARG A 130 -3.91 -2.90 1.51
CA ARG A 130 -5.36 -2.74 1.70
C ARG A 130 -6.13 -3.45 0.61
N LEU A 131 -5.67 -3.35 -0.64
CA LEU A 131 -6.26 -4.10 -1.75
C LEU A 131 -6.06 -5.60 -1.57
N ASP A 132 -4.87 -6.05 -1.19
CA ASP A 132 -4.58 -7.46 -0.93
C ASP A 132 -5.45 -8.06 0.19
N ALA A 133 -5.82 -7.26 1.19
CA ALA A 133 -6.75 -7.67 2.24
C ALA A 133 -8.20 -7.84 1.75
N ILE A 134 -8.61 -7.12 0.70
CA ILE A 134 -9.94 -7.24 0.09
C ILE A 134 -9.95 -8.41 -0.91
N LYS A 135 -8.93 -8.46 -1.77
CA LYS A 135 -8.79 -9.46 -2.82
C LYS A 135 -7.31 -9.67 -3.10
N SER A 136 -6.85 -10.91 -2.96
CA SER A 136 -5.44 -11.21 -3.13
C SER A 136 -5.00 -11.00 -4.58
N GLU A 137 -3.74 -10.62 -4.77
CA GLU A 137 -3.14 -10.52 -6.10
C GLU A 137 -3.36 -11.78 -6.97
N ARG A 138 -3.32 -12.97 -6.35
CA ARG A 138 -3.57 -14.24 -7.05
C ARG A 138 -4.97 -14.31 -7.64
N GLU A 139 -5.98 -13.88 -6.89
CA GLU A 139 -7.37 -13.84 -7.36
C GLU A 139 -7.53 -12.80 -8.48
N ILE A 140 -6.93 -11.61 -8.33
CA ILE A 140 -6.95 -10.57 -9.37
C ILE A 140 -6.34 -11.10 -10.69
N ARG A 141 -5.20 -11.78 -10.63
CA ARG A 141 -4.57 -12.39 -11.80
C ARG A 141 -5.43 -13.48 -12.43
N THR A 142 -6.04 -14.33 -11.62
CA THR A 142 -6.90 -15.43 -12.09
C THR A 142 -8.11 -14.87 -12.86
N ASP A 143 -8.76 -13.88 -12.29
CA ASP A 143 -9.92 -13.21 -12.88
C ASP A 143 -9.59 -12.47 -14.17
N LEU A 144 -8.43 -11.79 -14.20
CA LEU A 144 -7.93 -11.13 -15.42
C LEU A 144 -7.69 -12.14 -16.55
N LEU A 145 -7.04 -13.27 -16.24
CA LEU A 145 -6.76 -14.30 -17.24
C LEU A 145 -8.05 -14.93 -17.78
N ALA A 146 -9.06 -15.12 -16.93
CA ALA A 146 -10.36 -15.63 -17.36
C ALA A 146 -11.02 -14.71 -18.41
N VAL A 147 -11.06 -13.39 -18.15
CA VAL A 147 -11.62 -12.43 -19.11
C VAL A 147 -10.78 -12.33 -20.39
N MET A 148 -9.45 -12.31 -20.26
CA MET A 148 -8.56 -12.29 -21.43
C MET A 148 -8.75 -13.53 -22.33
N GLU A 149 -8.96 -14.71 -21.74
CA GLU A 149 -9.20 -15.93 -22.52
C GLU A 149 -10.55 -15.88 -23.23
N VAL A 150 -11.60 -15.34 -22.61
CA VAL A 150 -12.89 -15.08 -23.26
C VAL A 150 -12.72 -14.14 -24.47
N LEU A 151 -12.05 -13.00 -24.28
CA LEU A 151 -11.81 -12.04 -25.36
C LEU A 151 -11.00 -12.65 -26.51
N LYS A 152 -10.01 -13.48 -26.18
CA LYS A 152 -9.21 -14.22 -27.17
C LYS A 152 -10.08 -15.22 -27.92
N HIS A 153 -10.89 -16.03 -27.24
CA HIS A 153 -11.81 -16.96 -27.89
C HIS A 153 -12.79 -16.24 -28.83
N MET A 154 -13.34 -15.10 -28.41
CA MET A 154 -14.19 -14.23 -29.24
C MET A 154 -13.48 -13.75 -30.52
N ALA A 155 -12.23 -13.31 -30.41
CA ALA A 155 -11.45 -12.87 -31.54
C ALA A 155 -11.09 -14.02 -32.49
N THR A 156 -10.71 -15.20 -31.97
CA THR A 156 -10.31 -16.35 -32.80
C THR A 156 -11.45 -16.91 -33.66
N ARG A 157 -12.70 -16.77 -33.20
CA ARG A 157 -13.89 -17.13 -34.00
C ARG A 157 -14.37 -16.00 -34.90
N ASN A 158 -13.61 -14.91 -35.02
CA ASN A 158 -14.01 -13.70 -35.75
C ASN A 158 -15.42 -13.24 -35.36
N PHE A 159 -15.75 -13.33 -34.07
CA PHE A 159 -17.07 -13.02 -33.50
C PHE A 159 -18.25 -13.77 -34.13
N ALA A 160 -18.00 -14.91 -34.79
CA ALA A 160 -19.03 -15.74 -35.39
C ALA A 160 -20.06 -16.19 -34.36
N GLY A 161 -21.33 -15.96 -34.67
CA GLY A 161 -22.46 -16.30 -33.80
C GLY A 161 -22.71 -15.32 -32.65
N GLY A 162 -22.01 -14.18 -32.59
CA GLY A 162 -22.21 -13.17 -31.54
C GLY A 162 -21.65 -13.58 -30.17
N ILE A 163 -21.86 -12.76 -29.14
CA ILE A 163 -21.34 -13.07 -27.80
C ILE A 163 -22.22 -14.13 -27.16
N LYS A 164 -21.61 -15.18 -26.60
CA LYS A 164 -22.34 -16.26 -25.91
C LYS A 164 -22.66 -15.85 -24.47
N ASP A 165 -23.65 -16.51 -23.89
CA ASP A 165 -24.11 -16.20 -22.53
C ASP A 165 -23.03 -16.46 -21.46
N ASP A 166 -22.22 -17.51 -21.60
CA ASP A 166 -21.11 -17.85 -20.68
C ASP A 166 -19.96 -16.82 -20.75
N GLU A 167 -19.67 -16.32 -21.94
CA GLU A 167 -18.70 -15.24 -22.16
C GLU A 167 -19.20 -13.91 -21.55
N LEU A 168 -20.48 -13.59 -21.75
CA LEU A 168 -21.14 -12.43 -21.14
C LEU A 168 -21.14 -12.52 -19.62
N GLU A 169 -21.48 -13.68 -19.06
CA GLU A 169 -21.48 -13.92 -17.62
C GLU A 169 -20.07 -13.75 -17.04
N THR A 170 -19.05 -14.30 -17.70
CA THR A 170 -17.65 -14.17 -17.25
C THR A 170 -17.21 -12.71 -17.22
N MET A 171 -17.49 -11.94 -18.28
CA MET A 171 -17.11 -10.52 -18.37
C MET A 171 -17.90 -9.65 -17.38
N SER A 172 -19.21 -9.86 -17.25
CA SER A 172 -20.07 -9.08 -16.34
C SER A 172 -19.79 -9.39 -14.87
N SER A 173 -19.52 -10.65 -14.53
CA SER A 173 -19.07 -11.08 -13.21
C SER A 173 -17.75 -10.42 -12.83
N TRP A 174 -16.79 -10.38 -13.76
CA TRP A 174 -15.52 -9.68 -13.55
C TRP A 174 -15.69 -8.18 -13.28
N ILE A 175 -16.49 -7.48 -14.10
CA ILE A 175 -16.81 -6.05 -13.88
C ILE A 175 -17.41 -5.83 -12.50
N THR A 176 -18.41 -6.65 -12.14
CA THR A 176 -19.11 -6.57 -10.85
C THR A 176 -18.15 -6.85 -9.69
N GLY A 177 -17.25 -7.81 -9.84
CA GLY A 177 -16.20 -8.13 -8.87
C GLY A 177 -15.23 -6.98 -8.63
N ILE A 178 -14.79 -6.29 -9.69
CA ILE A 178 -13.94 -5.10 -9.56
C ILE A 178 -14.70 -3.96 -8.88
N ARG A 179 -15.94 -3.68 -9.28
CA ARG A 179 -16.76 -2.65 -8.62
C ARG A 179 -16.93 -2.92 -7.12
N ALA A 180 -17.21 -4.17 -6.75
CA ALA A 180 -17.34 -4.56 -5.35
C ALA A 180 -16.03 -4.42 -4.56
N MET A 181 -14.88 -4.61 -5.21
CA MET A 181 -13.56 -4.36 -4.62
C MET A 181 -13.34 -2.87 -4.37
N VAL A 182 -13.57 -2.01 -5.37
CA VAL A 182 -13.42 -0.55 -5.26
C VAL A 182 -14.38 0.01 -4.20
N GLN A 183 -15.63 -0.44 -4.16
CA GLN A 183 -16.59 -0.01 -3.15
C GLN A 183 -16.17 -0.39 -1.73
N ARG A 184 -15.54 -1.56 -1.53
CA ARG A 184 -14.99 -1.93 -0.22
C ARG A 184 -13.81 -1.05 0.16
N ASP A 185 -12.92 -0.76 -0.77
CA ASP A 185 -11.79 0.15 -0.57
C ASP A 185 -12.27 1.55 -0.14
N GLU A 186 -13.23 2.12 -0.86
CA GLU A 186 -13.86 3.41 -0.52
C GLU A 186 -14.58 3.39 0.83
N ALA A 187 -15.25 2.28 1.17
CA ALA A 187 -15.91 2.12 2.47
C ALA A 187 -14.88 2.10 3.62
N MET A 188 -13.73 1.45 3.42
CA MET A 188 -12.64 1.46 4.40
C MET A 188 -12.04 2.85 4.56
N GLU A 189 -11.73 3.55 3.46
CA GLU A 189 -11.24 4.93 3.51
C GLU A 189 -12.24 5.88 4.18
N LYS A 190 -13.53 5.74 3.87
CA LYS A 190 -14.58 6.53 4.51
C LYS A 190 -14.64 6.25 6.01
N ALA A 191 -14.57 4.98 6.43
CA ALA A 191 -14.56 4.63 7.84
C ALA A 191 -13.36 5.23 8.57
N GLU A 192 -12.17 5.22 7.95
CA GLU A 192 -10.97 5.87 8.49
C GLU A 192 -11.13 7.39 8.57
N ARG A 193 -11.72 8.04 7.56
CA ARG A 193 -12.01 9.49 7.60
C ARG A 193 -13.04 9.83 8.68
N ASP A 194 -14.13 9.07 8.78
CA ASP A 194 -15.16 9.25 9.79
C ASP A 194 -14.59 9.03 11.20
N GLU A 195 -13.64 8.11 11.36
CA GLU A 195 -12.89 7.92 12.61
C GLU A 195 -12.02 9.14 12.95
N ARG A 196 -11.27 9.67 11.98
CA ARG A 196 -10.46 10.88 12.16
C ARG A 196 -11.29 12.09 12.55
N LEU A 197 -12.48 12.24 11.96
CA LEU A 197 -13.42 13.33 12.30
C LEU A 197 -13.97 13.22 13.73
N ARG A 198 -13.97 12.03 14.34
CA ARG A 198 -14.37 11.86 15.74
C ARG A 198 -13.28 12.25 16.74
N TRP A 199 -12.07 12.58 16.28
CA TRP A 199 -10.96 12.89 17.18
C TRP A 199 -10.89 14.37 17.51
N ASP A 200 -11.37 14.72 18.70
CA ASP A 200 -11.38 16.08 19.21
C ASP A 200 -9.97 16.70 19.35
N TRP A 201 -8.92 15.88 19.46
CA TRP A 201 -7.54 16.35 19.59
C TRP A 201 -6.92 16.84 18.28
N LEU A 202 -7.54 16.55 17.13
CA LEU A 202 -7.02 16.90 15.81
C LEU A 202 -7.18 18.40 15.51
N GLU A 203 -8.24 19.01 16.02
CA GLU A 203 -8.61 20.41 15.79
C GLU A 203 -8.71 21.18 17.13
N GLY A 204 -8.69 22.51 17.06
CA GLY A 204 -8.88 23.40 18.21
C GLY A 204 -7.60 23.94 18.86
N ASP A 205 -7.79 24.93 19.75
CA ASP A 205 -6.71 25.53 20.53
C ASP A 205 -6.49 24.75 21.84
N TRP A 206 -5.28 24.20 21.95
CA TRP A 206 -4.82 23.37 23.06
C TRP A 206 -3.73 24.06 23.89
N SER A 207 -3.52 25.36 23.71
CA SER A 207 -2.54 26.15 24.46
C SER A 207 -2.79 26.05 25.97
N GLY A 208 -1.80 25.57 26.73
CA GLY A 208 -1.91 25.33 28.18
C GLY A 208 -2.67 24.07 28.58
N ARG A 209 -3.15 23.27 27.61
CA ARG A 209 -3.79 21.95 27.80
C ARG A 209 -3.15 20.90 26.91
N GLU A 210 -1.86 21.05 26.62
CA GLU A 210 -1.15 20.17 25.67
C GLU A 210 -1.17 18.72 26.16
N ILE A 211 -1.02 18.49 27.47
CA ILE A 211 -1.04 17.13 28.04
C ILE A 211 -2.43 16.49 27.89
N GLU A 212 -3.51 17.26 28.07
CA GLU A 212 -4.87 16.75 27.84
C GLU A 212 -5.07 16.32 26.39
N ARG A 213 -4.51 17.09 25.44
CA ARG A 213 -4.48 16.72 24.02
C ARG A 213 -3.73 15.41 23.80
N GLU A 214 -2.52 15.28 24.37
CA GLU A 214 -1.72 14.06 24.21
C GLU A 214 -2.39 12.84 24.86
N ILE A 215 -3.14 13.02 25.96
CA ILE A 215 -3.96 11.95 26.56
C ILE A 215 -5.13 11.56 25.63
N ALA A 216 -5.80 12.54 25.02
CA ALA A 216 -6.86 12.27 24.03
C ALA A 216 -6.30 11.54 22.80
N PHE A 217 -5.10 11.90 22.36
CA PHE A 217 -4.36 11.18 21.33
C PHE A 217 -4.10 9.73 21.74
N LEU A 218 -3.52 9.48 22.92
CA LEU A 218 -3.30 8.12 23.43
C LEU A 218 -4.59 7.29 23.46
N LYS A 219 -5.70 7.86 23.93
CA LYS A 219 -7.02 7.21 23.94
C LYS A 219 -7.51 6.83 22.56
N SER A 220 -7.26 7.66 21.55
CA SER A 220 -7.65 7.38 20.17
C SER A 220 -6.85 6.27 19.50
N MET A 221 -5.65 5.98 20.01
CA MET A 221 -4.75 4.94 19.50
C MET A 221 -4.81 3.64 20.30
N ASP A 222 -5.57 3.61 21.39
CA ASP A 222 -5.65 2.47 22.28
C ASP A 222 -6.82 1.56 21.90
N ASP A 223 -6.48 0.37 21.40
CA ASP A 223 -7.44 -0.68 21.08
C ASP A 223 -7.75 -1.57 22.32
N GLU A 224 -7.17 -1.27 23.49
CA GLU A 224 -7.38 -2.06 24.71
C GLU A 224 -8.75 -1.82 25.35
N VAL A 225 -9.28 -2.88 25.98
CA VAL A 225 -10.60 -2.86 26.65
C VAL A 225 -10.57 -2.04 27.93
N GLU A 226 -9.43 -1.98 28.62
CA GLU A 226 -9.31 -1.26 29.89
C GLU A 226 -8.95 0.21 29.67
N PRO A 227 -9.80 1.17 30.11
CA PRO A 227 -9.54 2.58 29.90
C PRO A 227 -8.28 3.03 30.64
N PHE A 228 -7.63 4.09 30.14
CA PHE A 228 -6.52 4.69 30.87
C PHE A 228 -6.95 5.14 32.26
N PRO A 229 -6.14 4.85 33.30
CA PRO A 229 -6.30 5.48 34.60
C PRO A 229 -6.24 7.00 34.49
N SER A 230 -6.83 7.71 35.46
CA SER A 230 -6.72 9.16 35.53
C SER A 230 -5.24 9.57 35.61
N TRP A 231 -4.84 10.51 34.76
CA TRP A 231 -3.49 11.07 34.79
C TRP A 231 -3.36 12.04 35.96
N THR A 232 -2.23 11.94 36.66
CA THR A 232 -1.80 12.89 37.69
C THR A 232 -0.31 13.13 37.49
N PRO A 233 0.14 14.40 37.42
CA PRO A 233 1.56 14.71 37.27
C PRO A 233 2.40 14.08 38.38
N VAL A 234 3.61 13.60 38.06
CA VAL A 234 4.52 13.05 39.07
C VAL A 234 4.90 14.09 40.14
N SER A 235 4.91 15.37 39.80
CA SER A 235 5.16 16.49 40.72
C SER A 235 4.09 16.66 41.80
N GLU A 236 2.85 16.26 41.50
CA GLU A 236 1.69 16.40 42.39
C GLU A 236 1.37 15.09 43.12
N ALA A 237 1.87 13.96 42.61
CA ALA A 237 1.62 12.65 43.18
C ALA A 237 2.41 12.40 44.48
N HIS A 238 1.71 11.97 45.54
CA HIS A 238 2.32 11.57 46.80
C HIS A 238 3.19 10.31 46.66
N GLU A 239 2.71 9.33 45.89
CA GLU A 239 3.37 8.05 45.64
C GLU A 239 3.66 7.86 44.15
N VAL A 240 4.75 7.14 43.85
CA VAL A 240 5.15 6.78 42.49
C VAL A 240 5.40 5.26 42.40
N PRO A 241 5.06 4.60 41.29
CA PRO A 241 4.42 5.16 40.09
C PRO A 241 2.97 5.59 40.31
N THR A 242 2.52 6.60 39.56
CA THR A 242 1.09 6.91 39.47
C THR A 242 0.35 5.78 38.75
N PRO A 243 -0.95 5.57 38.99
CA PRO A 243 -1.71 4.51 38.30
C PRO A 243 -1.58 4.59 36.78
N PHE A 244 -1.57 5.80 36.23
CA PHE A 244 -1.33 6.06 34.82
C PHE A 244 0.03 5.54 34.35
N LEU A 245 1.13 5.93 35.01
CA LEU A 245 2.48 5.48 34.64
C LEU A 245 2.72 3.99 34.90
N ALA A 246 2.10 3.43 35.94
CA ALA A 246 2.14 2.01 36.23
C ALA A 246 1.57 1.18 35.07
N SER A 247 0.55 1.68 34.36
CA SER A 247 -0.03 1.01 33.19
C SER A 247 0.89 0.94 31.97
N PHE A 248 2.00 1.70 31.96
CA PHE A 248 3.02 1.67 30.90
C PHE A 248 4.33 1.03 31.34
N ALA A 249 4.49 0.72 32.63
CA ALA A 249 5.77 0.29 33.20
C ALA A 249 6.27 -1.05 32.62
N ASP A 250 5.35 -1.92 32.18
CA ASP A 250 5.70 -3.20 31.55
C ASP A 250 6.04 -3.09 30.05
N GLY A 251 5.89 -1.89 29.48
CA GLY A 251 6.15 -1.55 28.08
C GLY A 251 5.16 -2.12 27.08
N LEU A 252 4.26 -3.03 27.46
CA LEU A 252 3.36 -3.72 26.52
C LEU A 252 2.37 -2.73 25.90
N ARG A 253 1.75 -1.87 26.72
CA ARG A 253 0.80 -0.86 26.23
C ARG A 253 1.47 0.16 25.30
N LEU A 254 2.71 0.57 25.60
CA LEU A 254 3.48 1.47 24.74
C LEU A 254 3.80 0.85 23.37
N VAL A 255 4.16 -0.43 23.35
CA VAL A 255 4.37 -1.17 22.10
C VAL A 255 3.09 -1.23 21.26
N LYS A 256 1.95 -1.55 21.90
CA LYS A 256 0.65 -1.58 21.22
C LYS A 256 0.25 -0.23 20.66
N LEU A 257 0.37 0.83 21.46
CA LEU A 257 0.11 2.21 21.02
C LEU A 257 1.00 2.64 19.86
N HIS A 258 2.28 2.28 19.90
CA HIS A 258 3.19 2.55 18.78
C HIS A 258 2.75 1.83 17.50
N ASN A 259 2.41 0.55 17.60
CA ASN A 259 1.93 -0.21 16.46
C ASN A 259 0.59 0.33 15.91
N ALA A 260 -0.32 0.76 16.80
CA ALA A 260 -1.57 1.40 16.40
C ALA A 260 -1.29 2.72 15.66
N ALA A 261 -0.42 3.58 16.18
CA ALA A 261 -0.01 4.82 15.53
C ALA A 261 0.62 4.57 14.15
N VAL A 262 1.52 3.57 14.04
CA VAL A 262 2.13 3.17 12.75
C VAL A 262 1.08 2.66 11.77
N LYS A 263 0.07 1.92 12.23
CA LYS A 263 -1.02 1.41 11.37
C LYS A 263 -1.90 2.53 10.82
N LYS A 264 -2.12 3.59 11.60
CA LYS A 264 -2.90 4.78 11.20
C LYS A 264 -2.10 5.78 10.35
N SER A 265 -0.78 5.69 10.37
CA SER A 265 0.11 6.45 9.48
C SER A 265 0.01 5.92 8.04
N PRO A 266 0.03 6.80 7.01
CA PRO A 266 0.23 6.40 5.63
C PRO A 266 1.54 5.62 5.41
N ARG A 267 2.60 5.96 6.16
CA ARG A 267 3.90 5.29 6.10
C ARG A 267 3.98 4.18 7.16
N ARG A 268 3.46 3.01 6.81
CA ARG A 268 3.28 1.84 7.69
C ARG A 268 4.56 1.01 7.92
N PHE A 269 5.69 1.65 8.20
CA PHE A 269 6.94 0.95 8.57
C PHE A 269 7.29 1.16 10.04
N GLY A 270 8.23 0.36 10.55
CA GLY A 270 8.73 0.53 11.93
C GLY A 270 7.77 0.08 13.03
N ALA A 271 6.80 -0.78 12.71
CA ALA A 271 6.03 -1.52 13.71
C ALA A 271 6.93 -2.53 14.43
N ILE A 272 6.54 -2.91 15.64
CA ILE A 272 7.21 -3.89 16.51
C ILE A 272 6.45 -5.22 16.37
N PRO A 273 6.91 -6.16 15.52
CA PRO A 273 6.17 -7.40 15.27
C PRO A 273 6.32 -8.42 16.39
N THR A 274 7.41 -8.35 17.16
CA THR A 274 7.73 -9.30 18.22
C THR A 274 7.98 -8.55 19.51
N PHE A 275 7.16 -8.83 20.52
CA PHE A 275 7.23 -8.25 21.85
C PHE A 275 6.72 -9.26 22.88
N HIS A 276 7.05 -9.04 24.14
CA HIS A 276 6.65 -9.95 25.22
C HIS A 276 5.25 -9.62 25.70
N THR A 277 4.36 -10.60 25.67
CA THR A 277 3.01 -10.51 26.26
C THR A 277 2.99 -10.96 27.72
N ASP A 278 3.86 -11.91 28.10
CA ASP A 278 4.05 -12.33 29.49
C ASP A 278 5.07 -11.43 30.19
N THR A 279 4.55 -10.41 30.85
CA THR A 279 5.32 -9.37 31.55
C THR A 279 5.62 -9.71 33.02
N GLN A 280 5.42 -10.96 33.47
CA GLN A 280 5.73 -11.36 34.86
C GLN A 280 7.24 -11.30 35.19
N LYS A 281 8.10 -11.32 34.17
CA LYS A 281 9.56 -11.31 34.33
C LYS A 281 10.12 -9.92 34.08
N PRO A 282 10.90 -9.32 35.01
CA PRO A 282 11.45 -7.97 34.88
C PRO A 282 12.24 -7.71 33.59
N TYR A 283 13.03 -8.68 33.11
CA TYR A 283 13.79 -8.50 31.86
C TYR A 283 12.90 -8.39 30.61
N ARG A 284 11.71 -9.00 30.62
CA ARG A 284 10.76 -8.89 29.50
C ARG A 284 10.08 -7.53 29.45
N GLN A 285 9.74 -6.98 30.62
CA GLN A 285 9.28 -5.60 30.75
C GLN A 285 10.33 -4.64 30.21
N ALA A 286 11.59 -4.84 30.63
CA ALA A 286 12.71 -4.03 30.17
C ALA A 286 12.92 -4.15 28.64
N GLU A 287 12.79 -5.34 28.07
CA GLU A 287 12.89 -5.54 26.62
C GLU A 287 11.75 -4.84 25.86
N ASN A 288 10.50 -4.92 26.33
CA ASN A 288 9.38 -4.19 25.71
C ASN A 288 9.62 -2.67 25.69
N LEU A 289 10.09 -2.10 26.81
CA LEU A 289 10.44 -0.68 26.87
C LEU A 289 11.56 -0.32 25.89
N ARG A 290 12.58 -1.19 25.75
CA ARG A 290 13.66 -1.00 24.76
C ARG A 290 13.15 -1.11 23.33
N PHE A 291 12.23 -2.03 23.04
CA PHE A 291 11.61 -2.15 21.72
C PHE A 291 10.85 -0.87 21.36
N TRP A 292 10.05 -0.34 22.28
CA TRP A 292 9.36 0.94 22.09
C TRP A 292 10.33 2.10 21.84
N ILE A 293 11.37 2.26 22.68
CA ILE A 293 12.39 3.30 22.50
C ILE A 293 13.06 3.19 21.13
N LYS A 294 13.45 1.97 20.74
CA LYS A 294 14.15 1.76 19.47
C LYS A 294 13.22 1.97 18.28
N ALA A 295 11.95 1.58 18.37
CA ALA A 295 10.98 1.80 17.31
C ALA A 295 10.66 3.29 17.14
N ALA A 296 10.57 4.05 18.24
CA ALA A 296 10.43 5.50 18.21
C ALA A 296 11.61 6.17 17.48
N GLU A 297 12.84 5.70 17.73
CA GLU A 297 14.04 6.17 17.05
C GLU A 297 14.03 5.82 15.56
N LEU A 298 13.72 4.58 15.20
CA LEU A 298 13.79 4.10 13.82
C LEU A 298 12.67 4.64 12.93
N ARG A 299 11.47 4.86 13.48
CA ARG A 299 10.31 5.28 12.69
C ARG A 299 10.09 6.78 12.71
N PHE A 300 10.25 7.41 13.87
CA PHE A 300 9.88 8.81 14.09
C PHE A 300 11.12 9.69 14.39
N GLU A 301 12.32 9.12 14.36
CA GLU A 301 13.59 9.81 14.66
C GLU A 301 13.63 10.44 16.06
N ILE A 302 12.88 9.85 17.01
CA ILE A 302 12.75 10.35 18.38
C ILE A 302 13.75 9.65 19.28
N PHE A 303 14.74 10.40 19.77
CA PHE A 303 15.65 9.92 20.80
C PHE A 303 15.04 10.09 22.20
N LEU A 304 14.56 8.99 22.76
CA LEU A 304 14.03 8.91 24.13
C LEU A 304 15.13 8.50 25.11
N LYS A 305 15.24 9.22 26.23
CA LYS A 305 16.17 8.90 27.31
C LYS A 305 15.36 8.36 28.48
N VAL A 306 15.39 7.04 28.67
CA VAL A 306 14.64 6.35 29.72
C VAL A 306 15.57 5.38 30.43
N ASP A 307 15.64 5.47 31.77
CA ASP A 307 16.26 4.42 32.58
C ASP A 307 15.29 3.25 32.71
N VAL A 308 15.36 2.35 31.73
CA VAL A 308 14.50 1.16 31.64
C VAL A 308 14.55 0.31 32.91
N MET A 309 15.75 0.12 33.48
CA MET A 309 15.89 -0.72 34.67
C MET A 309 15.38 0.02 35.91
N GLY A 310 15.58 1.34 35.96
CA GLY A 310 14.99 2.18 37.00
C GLY A 310 13.46 2.16 37.02
N VAL A 311 12.81 2.11 35.85
CA VAL A 311 11.34 2.00 35.72
C VAL A 311 10.87 0.64 36.24
N VAL A 312 11.48 -0.45 35.76
CA VAL A 312 11.10 -1.82 36.11
C VAL A 312 11.29 -2.11 37.60
N TYR A 313 12.35 -1.59 38.22
CA TYR A 313 12.63 -1.80 39.64
C TYR A 313 12.11 -0.69 40.56
N ASN A 314 11.41 0.32 40.03
CA ASN A 314 10.91 1.47 40.78
C ASN A 314 12.02 2.13 41.64
N SER A 315 13.18 2.43 41.03
CA SER A 315 14.38 2.83 41.77
C SER A 315 14.26 4.18 42.46
N ASN A 316 13.76 5.20 41.78
CA ASN A 316 13.61 6.55 42.34
C ASN A 316 12.54 7.38 41.60
N ARG A 317 12.13 8.50 42.21
CA ARG A 317 11.12 9.42 41.63
C ARG A 317 11.59 10.11 40.34
N GLN A 318 12.87 10.43 40.20
CA GLN A 318 13.38 11.09 38.99
C GLN A 318 13.22 10.21 37.75
N VAL A 319 13.37 8.88 37.89
CA VAL A 319 13.14 7.94 36.78
C VAL A 319 11.71 8.03 36.26
N TRP A 320 10.72 8.21 37.14
CA TRP A 320 9.33 8.37 36.73
C TRP A 320 9.04 9.72 36.08
N VAL A 321 9.71 10.79 36.55
CA VAL A 321 9.65 12.11 35.89
C VAL A 321 10.21 12.03 34.47
N ASP A 322 11.37 11.40 34.31
CA ASP A 322 12.02 11.25 33.00
C ASP A 322 11.21 10.33 32.08
N PHE A 323 10.61 9.27 32.62
CA PHE A 323 9.73 8.36 31.88
C PHE A 323 8.44 9.06 31.42
N GLU A 324 7.78 9.82 32.29
CA GLU A 324 6.62 10.65 31.94
C GLU A 324 6.96 11.64 30.82
N ALA A 325 8.08 12.36 30.96
CA ALA A 325 8.56 13.29 29.93
C ALA A 325 8.85 12.59 28.59
N ALA A 326 9.39 11.36 28.62
CA ALA A 326 9.64 10.58 27.42
C ALA A 326 8.33 10.17 26.72
N ILE A 327 7.30 9.77 27.47
CA ILE A 327 5.97 9.45 26.91
C ILE A 327 5.38 10.68 26.22
N TRP A 328 5.41 11.85 26.87
CA TRP A 328 4.87 13.08 26.26
C TRP A 328 5.65 13.55 25.05
N LYS A 329 6.99 13.43 25.09
CA LYS A 329 7.84 13.70 23.93
C LYS A 329 7.48 12.81 22.75
N TRP A 330 7.25 11.51 23.01
CA TRP A 330 6.83 10.57 21.99
C TRP A 330 5.44 10.91 21.44
N CYS A 331 4.44 11.12 22.30
CA CYS A 331 3.06 11.44 21.89
C CYS A 331 3.02 12.67 20.98
N LYS A 332 3.67 13.76 21.42
CA LYS A 332 3.70 15.01 20.67
C LYS A 332 4.27 14.83 19.28
N ALA A 333 5.44 14.20 19.17
CA ALA A 333 6.14 14.06 17.89
C ALA A 333 5.39 13.12 16.95
N VAL A 334 4.89 11.98 17.45
CA VAL A 334 4.11 11.03 16.64
C VAL A 334 2.80 11.67 16.17
N ARG A 335 2.09 12.39 17.06
CA ARG A 335 0.86 13.11 16.69
C ARG A 335 1.13 14.15 15.62
N GLU A 336 2.16 15.00 15.78
CA GLU A 336 2.51 16.03 14.80
C GLU A 336 2.86 15.43 13.43
N GLU A 337 3.62 14.33 13.41
CA GLU A 337 3.97 13.66 12.16
C GLU A 337 2.73 13.05 11.49
N ILE A 338 1.91 12.30 12.23
CA ILE A 338 0.72 11.65 11.70
C ILE A 338 -0.29 12.69 11.19
N THR A 339 -0.52 13.77 11.93
CA THR A 339 -1.40 14.87 11.49
C THR A 339 -0.86 15.54 10.22
N LEU A 340 0.46 15.73 10.11
CA LEU A 340 1.08 16.27 8.89
C LEU A 340 0.92 15.32 7.70
N GLU A 341 1.07 14.01 7.92
CA GLU A 341 0.85 12.99 6.88
C GLU A 341 -0.58 13.02 6.37
N TRP A 342 -1.59 13.06 7.26
CA TRP A 342 -2.99 13.15 6.86
C TRP A 342 -3.38 14.46 6.19
N SER A 343 -2.61 15.54 6.37
CA SER A 343 -2.83 16.80 5.64
C SER A 343 -2.31 16.76 4.19
N LYS A 344 -1.43 15.80 3.88
CA LYS A 344 -0.78 15.65 2.56
C LYS A 344 -1.40 14.53 1.73
N SER A 345 -1.95 13.51 2.38
CA SER A 345 -2.84 12.50 1.78
C SER A 345 -4.25 13.04 1.67
#